data_AF-A0A3D2QGC7-F1
#
_entry.id   AF-A0A3D2QGC7-F1
#
_cell.length_a   1.000
_cell.length_b   1.000
_cell.length_c   1.000
_cell.angle_alpha   90.00
_cell.angle_beta   90.00
_cell.angle_gamma   90.00
#
_symmetry.space_group_name_H-M   'P 1'
#
loop_
_entity.id
_entity.type
_entity.pdbx_description
1 polymer ?
#
loop_
_entity_poly.entity_id
_entity_poly.type
_entity_poly.pdbx_seq_one_letter_code
_entity_poly.pdbx_strand_id
1 'polypeptide(L)' 'SCTMKYNPKINDEAAALPGFTNLHPLQPEATVPGALELMQALQESLCAITGMDAMT' A
#
# COMPACT_ATOMS: atom_id res chain seq x y z
N SER A 1 -4.20 -11.03 20.71
CA SER A 1 -5.12 -9.88 20.77
C SER A 1 -4.50 -8.61 20.21
N CYS A 2 -3.31 -8.17 20.66
CA CYS A 2 -2.74 -6.87 20.22
C CYS A 2 -1.63 -6.94 19.15
N THR A 3 -1.07 -8.12 18.85
CA THR A 3 0.00 -8.32 17.84
C THR A 3 1.12 -7.25 17.89
N MET A 4 1.71 -7.05 19.07
CA MET A 4 2.83 -6.12 19.30
C MET A 4 4.14 -6.68 18.73
N LYS A 5 4.21 -6.79 17.40
CA LYS A 5 5.39 -7.24 16.67
C LYS A 5 6.35 -6.09 16.41
N TYR A 6 7.53 -6.44 15.92
CA TYR A 6 8.52 -5.47 15.48
C TYR A 6 7.98 -4.60 14.33
N ASN A 7 8.26 -3.29 14.40
CA ASN A 7 8.06 -2.31 13.34
C ASN A 7 9.43 -2.01 12.70
N PRO A 8 9.74 -2.56 11.50
CA PRO A 8 10.97 -2.24 10.79
C PRO A 8 11.07 -0.75 10.46
N LYS A 9 12.20 -0.11 10.76
CA LYS A 9 12.42 1.32 10.47
C LYS A 9 12.30 1.66 8.98
N ILE A 10 12.67 0.71 8.12
CA ILE A 10 12.54 0.86 6.67
C ILE A 10 11.08 1.08 6.23
N ASN A 11 10.09 0.62 7.02
CA ASN A 11 8.69 0.86 6.70
C ASN A 11 8.30 2.33 6.92
N ASP A 12 8.86 2.98 7.95
CA ASP A 12 8.66 4.41 8.19
C ASP A 12 9.33 5.24 7.10
N GLU A 13 10.54 4.84 6.69
CA GLU A 13 11.28 5.47 5.57
C GLU A 13 10.53 5.33 4.24
N ALA A 14 10.00 4.13 3.95
CA ALA A 14 9.21 3.89 2.75
C ALA A 14 7.91 4.70 2.75
N ALA A 15 7.20 4.77 3.88
CA ALA A 15 5.98 5.58 4.01
C ALA A 15 6.26 7.08 3.86
N ALA A 16 7.46 7.54 4.19
CA ALA A 16 7.88 8.94 4.08
C ALA A 16 8.29 9.38 2.67
N LEU A 17 8.31 8.47 1.68
CA LEU A 17 8.66 8.82 0.30
C LEU A 17 7.75 9.94 -0.24
N PRO A 18 8.30 10.99 -0.88
CA PRO A 18 7.50 12.11 -1.42
C PRO A 18 6.41 11.68 -2.41
N GLY A 19 6.63 10.57 -3.11
CA GLY A 19 5.66 9.97 -4.03
C GLY A 19 4.44 9.35 -3.33
N PHE A 20 4.47 9.16 -2.01
CA PHE A 20 3.30 8.77 -1.21
C PHE A 20 2.76 9.94 -0.39
N THR A 21 3.63 10.72 0.25
CA THR A 21 3.20 11.79 1.19
C THR A 21 2.56 13.00 0.50
N ASN A 22 2.85 13.24 -0.78
CA ASN A 22 2.32 14.39 -1.52
C ASN A 22 1.17 14.06 -2.48
N LEU A 23 0.65 12.83 -2.44
CA LEU A 23 -0.46 12.43 -3.30
C LEU A 23 -1.76 13.10 -2.87
N HIS A 24 -2.45 13.73 -3.82
CA HIS A 24 -3.83 14.16 -3.59
C HIS A 24 -4.78 12.99 -3.93
N PRO A 25 -5.76 12.64 -3.07
CA PRO A 25 -6.67 11.51 -3.33
C PRO A 25 -7.46 11.61 -4.65
N LEU A 26 -7.68 12.82 -5.15
CA LEU A 26 -8.39 13.09 -6.42
C LEU A 26 -7.46 13.58 -7.55
N GLN A 27 -6.16 13.25 -7.46
CA GLN A 27 -5.21 13.57 -8.53
C GLN A 27 -5.54 12.74 -9.79
N PRO A 28 -5.35 13.26 -11.02
CA PRO A 28 -5.58 12.48 -12.23
C PRO A 28 -4.78 11.15 -12.22
N GLU A 29 -5.44 10.04 -12.54
CA GLU A 29 -4.85 8.68 -12.50
C GLU A 29 -3.53 8.56 -13.24
N ALA A 30 -3.40 9.25 -14.38
CA ALA A 30 -2.18 9.29 -15.19
C ALA A 30 -0.94 9.80 -14.44
N THR A 31 -1.11 10.47 -13.30
CA THR A 31 -0.02 11.01 -12.49
C THR A 31 0.33 10.15 -11.27
N VAL A 32 -0.45 9.10 -11.00
CA VAL A 32 -0.28 8.21 -9.82
C VAL A 32 -0.13 6.72 -10.16
N PRO A 33 0.46 6.31 -11.31
CA PRO A 33 0.49 4.89 -11.69
C PRO A 33 1.17 4.00 -10.66
N GLY A 34 2.25 4.47 -10.03
CA GLY A 34 2.95 3.70 -8.99
C GLY A 34 2.13 3.42 -7.73
N ALA A 35 1.21 4.32 -7.35
CA ALA A 35 0.32 4.08 -6.21
C ALA A 35 -0.76 3.02 -6.56
N LEU A 36 -1.27 3.05 -7.79
CA LEU A 36 -2.24 2.08 -8.29
C LEU A 36 -1.60 0.68 -8.40
N GLU A 37 -0.37 0.60 -8.92
CA GLU A 37 0.41 -0.64 -8.97
C GLU A 37 0.65 -1.22 -7.57
N LEU A 38 1.00 -0.37 -6.59
CA LEU A 38 1.17 -0.80 -5.19
C LEU A 38 -0.12 -1.38 -4.61
N MET A 39 -1.26 -0.72 -4.83
CA MET A 39 -2.56 -1.18 -4.35
C MET A 39 -2.94 -2.54 -4.95
N GLN A 40 -2.68 -2.74 -6.24
CA GLN A 40 -2.97 -4.00 -6.91
C GLN A 40 -2.08 -5.14 -6.40
N ALA A 41 -0.77 -4.91 -6.27
CA ALA A 41 0.15 -5.91 -5.72
C ALA A 41 -0.20 -6.29 -4.27
N LEU A 42 -0.66 -5.32 -3.48
CA LEU A 42 -1.13 -5.56 -2.12
C LEU A 42 -2.41 -6.39 -2.10
N GLN A 43 -3.39 -6.07 -2.94
CA GLN A 43 -4.62 -6.85 -3.10
C GLN A 43 -4.31 -8.31 -3.43
N GLU A 44 -3.47 -8.56 -4.44
CA GLU A 44 -3.09 -9.92 -4.85
C GLU A 44 -2.43 -10.69 -3.70
N SER A 45 -1.50 -10.04 -2.99
CA SER A 45 -0.81 -10.63 -1.84
C SER A 45 -1.77 -10.99 -0.71
N LEU A 46 -2.71 -10.10 -0.38
CA LEU A 46 -3.69 -10.34 0.68
C LEU A 46 -4.68 -11.43 0.28
N CYS A 47 -5.21 -11.41 -0.95
CA CYS A 47 -6.07 -12.45 -1.49
C CYS A 47 -5.38 -13.83 -1.45
N ALA A 48 -4.10 -13.91 -1.80
CA ALA A 48 -3.33 -15.15 -1.73
C ALA A 48 -3.16 -15.67 -0.28
N ILE A 49 -3.02 -14.78 0.70
CA ILE A 49 -2.90 -15.15 2.12
C ILE A 49 -4.25 -15.59 2.70
N THR A 50 -5.34 -14.91 2.33
CA THR A 50 -6.66 -15.13 2.95
C THR A 50 -7.56 -16.09 2.18
N GLY A 51 -7.26 -16.36 0.91
CA GLY A 51 -8.13 -17.15 0.02
C GLY A 51 -9.37 -16.39 -0.47
N MET A 52 -9.36 -15.07 -0.44
CA MET A 52 -10.48 -14.22 -0.87
C MET A 52 -10.38 -13.87 -2.36
N ASP A 53 -11.54 -13.65 -3.00
CA ASP A 53 -11.62 -13.32 -4.43
C ASP A 53 -11.17 -11.87 -4.74
N ALA A 54 -11.38 -10.93 -3.81
CA ALA A 54 -11.02 -9.53 -3.99
C ALA A 54 -10.80 -8.79 -2.66
N MET A 55 -10.05 -7.68 -2.72
CA MET A 55 -9.97 -6.63 -1.69
C MET A 55 -10.48 -5.33 -2.31
N THR A 56 -11.29 -4.57 -1.58
CA THR A 56 -11.95 -3.33 -2.06
C THR A 56 -11.74 -2.20 -1.10
#